data_AF-A0A2Z6NA14-F1
#
_entry.id   AF-A0A2Z6NA14-F1
#
_cell.length_a   1.000
_cell.length_b   1.000
_cell.length_c   1.000
_cell.angle_alpha   90.00
_cell.angle_beta   90.00
_cell.angle_gamma   90.00
#
_symmetry.space_group_name_H-M   'P 1'
#
loop_
_entity.id
_entity.type
_entity.pdbx_description
1 polymer ?
#
loop_
_entity_poly.entity_id
_entity_poly.type
_entity_poly.pdbx_seq_one_letter_code
_entity_poly.pdbx_strand_id
1 'polypeptide(L)'
;MTQFTDSFALKAVVELRIADIIDRYGKPLSLTQIVQNLDDAPSPDSTLLLRVMRVMVRRKIFSAEKSETGEILYGLTRASKWILQDTKLTLAPMLLLENHPFHLNPANYISEIVREGTKDGTAFFRCHGHEQFEMTGLDAKYNDLFNQGMILKNCRKAIPEKTGKVIIVDHVLDPEGSEPFTDTGIAFDMMLLAHNAGGKERTEENWQYLFKETGFPRYNIIKINALPSIIEAFPI
;
A
#
# COMPACT_ATOMS: atom_id res chain seq x y z
N MET A 1 -15.43 10.76 -1.89
CA MET A 1 -15.29 12.10 -1.27
C MET A 1 -14.63 12.07 0.11
N THR A 2 -14.86 11.06 0.99
CA THR A 2 -14.25 11.02 2.34
C THR A 2 -13.30 9.84 2.60
N GLN A 3 -12.61 9.32 1.58
CA GLN A 3 -11.75 8.12 1.71
C GLN A 3 -10.66 8.25 2.79
N PHE A 4 -10.13 9.46 3.04
CA PHE A 4 -9.18 9.69 4.12
C PHE A 4 -9.76 9.34 5.51
N THR A 5 -11.05 9.60 5.74
CA THR A 5 -11.71 9.25 7.02
C THR A 5 -11.81 7.75 7.22
N ASP A 6 -11.99 6.99 6.14
CA ASP A 6 -11.99 5.53 6.20
C ASP A 6 -10.60 5.01 6.52
N SER A 7 -9.56 5.59 5.91
CA SER A 7 -8.15 5.24 6.14
C SER A 7 -7.75 5.46 7.60
N PHE A 8 -8.05 6.63 8.17
CA PHE A 8 -7.74 6.92 9.58
C PHE A 8 -8.53 6.05 10.55
N ALA A 9 -9.81 5.78 10.27
CA ALA A 9 -10.59 4.88 11.10
C ALA A 9 -10.06 3.43 11.02
N LEU A 10 -9.60 2.98 9.84
CA LEU A 10 -8.96 1.68 9.66
C LEU A 10 -7.61 1.60 10.38
N LYS A 11 -6.77 2.64 10.29
CA LYS A 11 -5.53 2.76 11.05
C LYS A 11 -5.78 2.62 12.55
N ALA A 12 -6.78 3.33 13.07
CA ALA A 12 -7.12 3.30 14.49
C ALA A 12 -7.52 1.89 14.97
N VAL A 13 -8.33 1.14 14.21
CA VAL A 13 -8.69 -0.23 14.61
C VAL A 13 -7.52 -1.21 14.55
N VAL A 14 -6.54 -0.98 13.67
CA VAL A 14 -5.29 -1.76 13.60
C VAL A 14 -4.41 -1.44 14.81
N GLU A 15 -4.18 -0.16 15.11
CA GLU A 15 -3.37 0.28 16.26
C GLU A 15 -3.95 -0.22 17.58
N LEU A 16 -5.28 -0.16 17.72
CA LEU A 16 -6.00 -0.64 18.91
C LEU A 16 -6.20 -2.16 18.92
N ARG A 17 -5.70 -2.90 17.92
CA ARG A 17 -5.80 -4.36 17.82
C ARG A 17 -7.24 -4.90 17.96
N ILE A 18 -8.23 -4.15 17.46
CA ILE A 18 -9.66 -4.47 17.66
C ILE A 18 -10.02 -5.81 17.03
N ALA A 19 -9.48 -6.09 15.84
CA ALA A 19 -9.70 -7.36 15.16
C ALA A 19 -9.14 -8.53 15.97
N ASP A 20 -7.91 -8.40 16.48
CA ASP A 20 -7.26 -9.41 17.31
C ASP A 20 -8.04 -9.67 18.62
N ILE A 21 -8.54 -8.61 19.27
CA ILE A 21 -9.36 -8.73 20.48
C ILE A 21 -10.60 -9.57 20.20
N ILE A 22 -11.35 -9.28 19.15
CA ILE A 22 -12.56 -10.04 18.81
C ILE A 22 -12.20 -11.49 18.42
N ASP A 23 -11.11 -11.69 17.67
CA ASP A 23 -10.66 -13.02 17.23
C ASP A 23 -10.29 -13.91 18.42
N ARG A 24 -9.56 -13.38 19.41
CA ARG A 24 -9.17 -14.11 20.63
C ARG A 24 -10.36 -14.63 21.42
N TYR A 25 -11.48 -13.91 21.43
CA TYR A 25 -12.71 -14.34 22.10
C TYR A 25 -13.54 -15.33 21.26
N GLY A 26 -13.28 -15.41 19.95
CA GLY A 26 -13.97 -16.32 19.03
C GLY A 26 -15.46 -16.02 18.81
N LYS A 27 -15.94 -14.84 19.25
CA LYS A 27 -17.35 -14.43 19.14
C LYS A 27 -17.49 -12.90 19.08
N PRO A 28 -18.63 -12.38 18.57
CA PRO A 28 -18.91 -10.95 18.59
C PRO A 28 -18.91 -10.36 20.01
N LEU A 29 -18.37 -9.15 20.17
CA LEU A 29 -18.18 -8.48 21.46
C LEU A 29 -18.88 -7.12 21.49
N SER A 30 -19.34 -6.70 22.67
CA SER A 30 -19.81 -5.33 22.84
C SER A 30 -18.65 -4.34 22.89
N LEU A 31 -18.91 -3.05 22.66
CA LEU A 31 -17.86 -2.02 22.73
C LEU A 31 -17.20 -1.98 24.11
N THR A 32 -17.97 -2.17 25.17
CA THR A 32 -17.48 -2.22 26.55
C THR A 32 -16.48 -3.37 26.72
N GLN A 33 -16.81 -4.55 26.21
CA GLN A 33 -15.90 -5.70 26.25
C GLN A 33 -14.63 -5.44 25.43
N ILE A 34 -14.74 -4.82 24.26
CA ILE A 34 -13.58 -4.49 23.43
C ILE A 34 -12.65 -3.52 24.17
N VAL A 35 -13.18 -2.41 24.69
CA VAL A 35 -12.35 -1.38 25.34
C VAL A 35 -11.69 -1.86 26.64
N GLN A 36 -12.32 -2.80 27.36
CA GLN A 36 -11.73 -3.43 28.56
C GLN A 36 -10.54 -4.34 28.27
N ASN A 37 -10.38 -4.76 27.01
CA ASN A 37 -9.30 -5.66 26.57
C ASN A 37 -8.25 -4.92 25.72
N LEU A 38 -8.24 -3.59 25.73
CA LEU A 38 -7.18 -2.80 25.12
C LEU A 38 -5.94 -2.82 25.99
N ASP A 39 -4.80 -3.15 25.38
CA ASP A 39 -3.50 -3.03 26.02
C ASP A 39 -3.10 -1.54 26.14
N ASP A 40 -2.35 -1.19 27.19
CA ASP A 40 -1.80 0.15 27.42
C ASP A 40 -2.81 1.32 27.35
N ALA A 41 -4.07 1.07 27.72
CA ALA A 41 -5.16 2.04 27.65
C ALA A 41 -5.56 2.60 29.04
N PRO A 42 -5.09 3.79 29.46
CA PRO A 42 -5.32 4.30 30.82
C PRO A 42 -6.75 4.79 31.08
N SER A 43 -7.50 5.17 30.04
CA SER A 43 -8.87 5.68 30.15
C SER A 43 -9.65 5.39 28.88
N PRO A 44 -9.95 4.11 28.58
CA PRO A 44 -10.57 3.75 27.32
C PRO A 44 -12.07 4.10 27.31
N ASP A 45 -12.56 4.62 26.19
CA ASP A 45 -13.93 5.16 26.06
C ASP A 45 -14.69 4.46 24.92
N SER A 46 -15.72 3.70 25.29
CA SER A 46 -16.56 2.97 24.34
C SER A 46 -17.41 3.89 23.46
N THR A 47 -17.74 5.11 23.90
CA THR A 47 -18.49 6.10 23.11
C THR A 47 -17.64 6.71 22.00
N LEU A 48 -16.33 6.86 22.23
CA LEU A 48 -15.38 7.26 21.20
C LEU A 48 -15.15 6.10 20.21
N LEU A 49 -14.93 4.88 20.70
CA LEU A 49 -14.77 3.70 19.86
C LEU A 49 -16.00 3.46 18.96
N LEU A 50 -17.21 3.72 19.46
CA LEU A 50 -18.45 3.63 18.69
C LEU A 50 -18.38 4.42 17.37
N ARG A 51 -17.78 5.61 17.38
CA ARG A 51 -17.68 6.46 16.18
C ARG A 51 -16.78 5.83 15.12
N VAL A 52 -15.67 5.23 15.54
CA VAL A 52 -14.76 4.48 14.66
C VAL A 52 -15.46 3.24 14.11
N MET A 53 -16.09 2.45 14.98
CA MET A 53 -16.76 1.21 14.60
C MET A 53 -17.95 1.45 13.68
N ARG A 54 -18.67 2.58 13.79
CA ARG A 54 -19.73 2.96 12.83
C ARG A 54 -19.20 3.07 11.40
N VAL A 55 -18.02 3.67 11.21
CA VAL A 55 -17.38 3.76 9.89
C VAL A 55 -17.03 2.35 9.40
N MET A 56 -16.36 1.57 10.25
CA MET A 56 -15.92 0.21 9.92
C MET A 56 -17.06 -0.74 9.56
N VAL A 57 -18.19 -0.64 10.26
CA VAL A 57 -19.41 -1.41 9.96
C VAL A 57 -20.05 -0.93 8.66
N ARG A 58 -20.13 0.39 8.43
CA ARG A 58 -20.65 0.95 7.18
C ARG A 58 -19.85 0.52 5.96
N ARG A 59 -18.53 0.32 6.13
CA ARG A 59 -17.58 -0.21 5.14
C ARG A 59 -17.54 -1.74 5.07
N LYS A 60 -18.34 -2.42 5.91
CA LYS A 60 -18.42 -3.90 6.00
C LYS A 60 -17.10 -4.57 6.39
N ILE A 61 -16.18 -3.82 7.01
CA ILE A 61 -14.93 -4.35 7.56
C ILE A 61 -15.22 -5.12 8.85
N PHE A 62 -16.15 -4.62 9.67
CA PHE A 62 -16.70 -5.31 10.82
C PHE A 62 -18.22 -5.49 10.64
N SER A 63 -18.79 -6.45 11.37
CA SER A 63 -20.23 -6.65 11.47
C SER A 63 -20.76 -6.02 12.76
N ALA A 64 -22.05 -5.70 12.78
CA ALA A 64 -22.76 -5.32 13.99
C ALA A 64 -24.11 -6.03 14.01
N GLU A 65 -24.41 -6.71 15.11
CA GLU A 65 -25.66 -7.44 15.32
C GLU A 65 -26.25 -7.14 16.70
N LYS A 66 -27.57 -7.25 16.84
CA LYS A 66 -28.22 -7.12 18.14
C LYS A 66 -28.25 -8.48 18.82
N SER A 67 -27.78 -8.53 20.05
CA SER A 67 -27.93 -9.69 20.93
C SER A 67 -29.39 -9.85 21.40
N GLU A 68 -29.67 -10.98 22.04
CA GLU A 68 -30.97 -11.27 22.67
C GLU A 68 -31.37 -10.24 23.73
N THR A 69 -30.40 -9.61 24.39
CA THR A 69 -30.61 -8.55 25.38
C THR A 69 -30.77 -7.17 24.77
N GLY A 70 -30.65 -7.05 23.44
CA GLY A 70 -30.73 -5.79 22.69
C GLY A 70 -29.42 -5.01 22.60
N GLU A 71 -28.34 -5.46 23.25
CA GLU A 71 -27.01 -4.88 23.12
C GLU A 71 -26.41 -5.14 21.73
N ILE A 72 -25.73 -4.15 21.15
CA ILE A 72 -25.05 -4.32 19.85
C ILE A 72 -23.68 -4.97 20.07
N LEU A 73 -23.46 -6.09 19.39
CA LEU A 73 -22.21 -6.83 19.36
C LEU A 73 -21.52 -6.65 18.00
N TYR A 74 -20.19 -6.57 18.03
CA TYR A 74 -19.35 -6.37 16.85
C TYR A 74 -18.53 -7.62 16.57
N GLY A 75 -18.61 -8.12 15.34
CA GLY A 75 -17.94 -9.34 14.91
C GLY A 75 -17.02 -9.14 13.72
N LEU A 76 -16.12 -10.10 13.48
CA LEU A 76 -15.26 -10.11 12.30
C LEU A 76 -16.06 -10.43 11.03
N THR A 77 -15.59 -9.89 9.91
CA THR A 77 -16.01 -10.27 8.55
C THR A 77 -14.80 -10.87 7.82
N ARG A 78 -14.97 -11.28 6.56
CA ARG A 78 -13.82 -11.69 5.74
C ARG A 78 -12.79 -10.56 5.56
N ALA A 79 -13.22 -9.30 5.57
CA ALA A 79 -12.34 -8.15 5.38
C ALA A 79 -11.48 -7.88 6.63
N SER A 80 -12.05 -7.90 7.84
CA SER A 80 -11.26 -7.69 9.08
C SER A 80 -10.23 -8.79 9.36
N LYS A 81 -10.39 -9.99 8.80
CA LYS A 81 -9.37 -11.05 8.93
C LYS A 81 -8.02 -10.68 8.29
N TRP A 82 -8.01 -9.79 7.30
CA TRP A 82 -6.77 -9.31 6.67
C TRP A 82 -5.97 -8.35 7.55
N ILE A 83 -6.54 -7.86 8.65
CA ILE A 83 -5.87 -6.92 9.56
C ILE A 83 -5.55 -7.53 10.94
N LEU A 84 -5.71 -8.86 11.08
CA LEU A 84 -5.23 -9.59 12.25
C LEU A 84 -3.70 -9.53 12.29
N GLN A 85 -3.12 -9.30 13.45
CA GLN A 85 -1.66 -9.21 13.62
C GLN A 85 -1.06 -10.51 14.16
N ASP A 86 -1.86 -11.35 14.81
CA ASP A 86 -1.45 -12.68 15.30
C ASP A 86 -1.39 -13.75 14.17
N THR A 87 -1.24 -13.34 12.90
CA THR A 87 -1.17 -14.23 11.72
C THR A 87 -0.10 -13.78 10.73
N LYS A 88 0.43 -14.74 9.95
CA LYS A 88 1.44 -14.47 8.90
C LYS A 88 0.87 -13.79 7.66
N LEU A 89 -0.44 -13.94 7.40
CA LEU A 89 -1.12 -13.35 6.24
C LEU A 89 -1.91 -12.13 6.70
N THR A 90 -1.23 -10.99 6.79
CA THR A 90 -1.78 -9.73 7.28
C THR A 90 -1.37 -8.54 6.41
N LEU A 91 -2.28 -7.57 6.28
CA LEU A 91 -2.08 -6.27 5.65
C LEU A 91 -1.81 -5.17 6.68
N ALA A 92 -1.85 -5.48 7.99
CA ALA A 92 -1.68 -4.47 9.03
C ALA A 92 -0.37 -3.66 8.91
N PRO A 93 0.81 -4.26 8.67
CA PRO A 93 2.05 -3.50 8.50
C PRO A 93 2.01 -2.53 7.31
N MET A 94 1.44 -2.97 6.18
CA MET A 94 1.28 -2.14 4.99
C MET A 94 0.36 -0.95 5.29
N LEU A 95 -0.81 -1.20 5.89
CA LEU A 95 -1.77 -0.15 6.26
C LEU A 95 -1.17 0.89 7.22
N LEU A 96 -0.38 0.43 8.20
CA LEU A 96 0.31 1.31 9.14
C LEU A 96 1.41 2.13 8.46
N LEU A 97 2.17 1.53 7.53
CA LEU A 97 3.19 2.23 6.75
C LEU A 97 2.56 3.34 5.89
N GLU A 98 1.51 3.01 5.12
CA GLU A 98 0.81 3.95 4.24
C GLU A 98 0.24 5.15 4.99
N ASN A 99 -0.18 4.94 6.25
CA ASN A 99 -0.72 6.00 7.10
C ASN A 99 0.32 6.59 8.08
N HIS A 100 1.59 6.17 8.00
CA HIS A 100 2.63 6.74 8.82
C HIS A 100 2.90 8.19 8.34
N PRO A 101 3.05 9.20 9.24
CA PRO A 101 3.23 10.59 8.83
C PRO A 101 4.38 10.80 7.84
N PHE A 102 5.44 10.00 7.96
CA PHE A 102 6.55 10.04 7.03
C PHE A 102 6.17 9.70 5.59
N HIS A 103 5.25 8.74 5.41
CA HIS A 103 4.78 8.30 4.11
C HIS A 103 3.62 9.17 3.61
N LEU A 104 2.72 9.59 4.52
CA LEU A 104 1.52 10.32 4.16
C LEU A 104 1.75 11.83 3.92
N ASN A 105 2.61 12.47 4.71
CA ASN A 105 2.76 13.93 4.68
C ASN A 105 3.28 14.51 3.35
N PRO A 106 4.18 13.84 2.60
CA PRO A 106 4.61 14.29 1.27
C PRO A 106 3.44 14.59 0.32
N ALA A 107 2.32 13.88 0.43
CA ALA A 107 1.15 14.10 -0.42
C ALA A 107 0.58 15.52 -0.35
N ASN A 108 0.82 16.25 0.75
CA ASN A 108 0.39 17.65 0.89
C ASN A 108 1.15 18.62 -0.03
N TYR A 109 2.30 18.21 -0.58
CA TYR A 109 3.16 19.04 -1.44
C TYR A 109 2.93 18.80 -2.94
N ILE A 110 2.04 17.87 -3.31
CA ILE A 110 1.78 17.51 -4.72
C ILE A 110 1.36 18.74 -5.55
N SER A 111 0.53 19.62 -4.99
CA SER A 111 0.10 20.84 -5.72
C SER A 111 1.27 21.78 -6.03
N GLU A 112 2.27 21.83 -5.17
CA GLU A 112 3.48 22.63 -5.41
C GLU A 112 4.36 21.97 -6.47
N ILE A 113 4.53 20.65 -6.40
CA ILE A 113 5.27 19.88 -7.42
C ILE A 113 4.64 20.05 -8.80
N VAL A 114 3.32 20.03 -8.91
CA VAL A 114 2.64 20.28 -10.19
C VAL A 114 2.86 21.71 -10.68
N ARG A 115 2.95 22.70 -9.78
CA ARG A 115 3.11 24.12 -10.13
C ARG A 115 4.54 24.48 -10.50
N GLU A 116 5.51 23.95 -9.78
CA GLU A 116 6.91 24.39 -9.78
C GLU A 116 7.86 23.34 -10.37
N GLY A 117 7.37 22.11 -10.58
CA GLY A 117 8.19 20.97 -10.93
C GLY A 117 9.05 20.49 -9.75
N THR A 118 10.04 19.66 -10.06
CA THR A 118 10.88 18.96 -9.08
C THR A 118 12.30 19.54 -8.99
N LYS A 119 12.52 20.71 -9.59
CA LYS A 119 13.85 21.34 -9.65
C LYS A 119 14.43 21.62 -8.25
N ASP A 120 13.56 21.97 -7.30
CA ASP A 120 13.91 22.28 -5.91
C ASP A 120 13.56 21.11 -4.96
N GLY A 121 13.58 19.88 -5.48
CA GLY A 121 13.33 18.64 -4.74
C GLY A 121 11.93 18.05 -4.96
N THR A 122 11.78 16.76 -4.64
CA THR A 122 10.48 16.06 -4.68
C THR A 122 9.53 16.55 -3.57
N ALA A 123 8.26 16.13 -3.62
CA ALA A 123 7.32 16.35 -2.53
C ALA A 123 7.84 15.77 -1.20
N PHE A 124 8.55 14.64 -1.27
CA PHE A 124 9.21 14.03 -0.14
C PHE A 124 10.29 14.93 0.46
N PHE A 125 11.19 15.46 -0.39
CA PHE A 125 12.24 16.38 0.05
C PHE A 125 11.67 17.67 0.64
N ARG A 126 10.64 18.26 0.03
CA ARG A 126 9.98 19.46 0.56
C ARG A 126 9.36 19.23 1.93
N CYS A 127 8.84 18.03 2.18
CA CYS A 127 8.23 17.65 3.44
C CYS A 127 9.26 17.39 4.55
N HIS A 128 10.35 16.68 4.24
CA HIS A 128 11.26 16.12 5.26
C HIS A 128 12.67 16.70 5.23
N GLY A 129 13.01 17.51 4.22
CA GLY A 129 14.33 18.11 4.03
C GLY A 129 15.39 17.18 3.43
N HIS A 130 15.03 15.93 3.11
CA HIS A 130 15.90 14.90 2.54
C HIS A 130 15.09 14.05 1.57
N GLU A 131 15.71 13.53 0.51
CA GLU A 131 15.03 12.64 -0.43
C GLU A 131 14.80 11.25 0.20
N GLN A 132 13.76 10.52 -0.24
CA GLN A 132 13.40 9.22 0.33
C GLN A 132 14.58 8.22 0.30
N PHE A 133 15.34 8.25 -0.80
CA PHE A 133 16.51 7.39 -0.98
C PHE A 133 17.72 7.84 -0.13
N GLU A 134 17.82 9.12 0.25
CA GLU A 134 18.92 9.62 1.09
C GLU A 134 18.80 9.16 2.55
N MET A 135 17.58 8.93 3.06
CA MET A 135 17.40 8.38 4.42
C MET A 135 17.58 6.86 4.48
N THR A 136 17.62 6.18 3.33
CA THR A 136 17.95 4.75 3.23
C THR A 136 19.39 4.51 2.76
N GLY A 137 20.13 5.56 2.36
CA GLY A 137 21.47 5.46 1.80
C GLY A 137 22.34 6.68 2.12
N LEU A 138 23.18 6.55 3.14
CA LEU A 138 24.17 7.56 3.56
C LEU A 138 25.45 7.60 2.68
N ASP A 139 25.42 7.16 1.40
CA ASP A 139 26.62 7.03 0.55
C ASP A 139 26.40 7.41 -0.92
N ALA A 140 27.06 8.48 -1.38
CA ALA A 140 27.01 9.00 -2.73
C ALA A 140 27.66 8.09 -3.80
N LYS A 141 28.59 7.21 -3.42
CA LYS A 141 29.21 6.23 -4.33
C LYS A 141 28.27 5.06 -4.64
N TYR A 142 27.31 4.81 -3.76
CA TYR A 142 26.28 3.79 -3.92
C TYR A 142 25.14 4.25 -4.86
N ASN A 143 24.77 5.53 -4.80
CA ASN A 143 23.76 6.12 -5.69
C ASN A 143 24.22 6.17 -7.18
N ASP A 144 25.51 6.37 -7.42
CA ASP A 144 26.08 6.35 -8.77
C ASP A 144 26.18 4.91 -9.33
N LEU A 145 26.40 3.91 -8.47
CA LEU A 145 26.34 2.47 -8.80
C LEU A 145 24.91 2.01 -9.13
N PHE A 146 23.90 2.54 -8.41
CA PHE A 146 22.48 2.23 -8.57
C PHE A 146 21.93 2.67 -9.94
N ASN A 147 22.34 3.84 -10.44
CA ASN A 147 21.89 4.37 -11.73
C ASN A 147 22.69 3.86 -12.94
N GLN A 148 23.97 3.52 -12.77
CA GLN A 148 24.75 2.86 -13.82
C GLN A 148 24.29 1.41 -14.08
N GLY A 149 23.57 0.83 -13.12
CA GLY A 149 22.86 -0.42 -13.27
C GLY A 149 21.42 -0.25 -13.76
N MET A 150 21.21 0.19 -15.00
CA MET A 150 19.92 -0.04 -15.67
C MET A 150 19.59 -1.54 -15.60
N ILE A 151 18.75 -1.91 -14.63
CA ILE A 151 18.58 -3.28 -14.14
C ILE A 151 18.31 -4.21 -15.32
N LEU A 152 17.44 -3.81 -16.25
CA LEU A 152 17.12 -4.62 -17.42
C LEU A 152 18.32 -4.88 -18.34
N LYS A 153 19.17 -3.88 -18.64
CA LYS A 153 20.37 -4.12 -19.47
C LYS A 153 21.40 -4.99 -18.74
N ASN A 154 21.48 -4.90 -17.42
CA ASN A 154 22.36 -5.76 -16.62
C ASN A 154 21.80 -7.18 -16.48
N CYS A 155 20.51 -7.33 -16.21
CA CYS A 155 19.79 -8.60 -16.22
C CYS A 155 19.94 -9.28 -17.57
N ARG A 156 19.86 -8.53 -18.69
CA ARG A 156 20.13 -9.05 -20.03
C ARG A 156 21.53 -9.64 -20.15
N LYS A 157 22.57 -8.96 -19.66
CA LYS A 157 23.95 -9.47 -19.66
C LYS A 157 24.14 -10.69 -18.75
N ALA A 158 23.33 -10.80 -17.69
CA ALA A 158 23.44 -11.85 -16.68
C ALA A 158 22.72 -13.16 -17.06
N ILE A 159 21.82 -13.13 -18.06
CA ILE A 159 21.04 -14.30 -18.48
C ILE A 159 21.53 -14.85 -19.82
N PRO A 160 21.35 -16.16 -20.10
CA PRO A 160 21.68 -16.73 -21.40
C PRO A 160 20.83 -16.11 -22.52
N GLU A 161 21.45 -15.75 -23.65
CA GLU A 161 20.76 -15.09 -24.78
C GLU A 161 19.58 -15.93 -25.32
N LYS A 162 19.74 -17.26 -25.43
CA LYS A 162 18.74 -18.11 -26.09
C LYS A 162 17.66 -18.69 -25.17
N THR A 163 17.94 -18.79 -23.87
CA THR A 163 17.08 -19.51 -22.91
C THR A 163 16.80 -18.73 -21.64
N GLY A 164 17.45 -17.58 -21.46
CA GLY A 164 17.24 -16.70 -20.32
C GLY A 164 15.89 -16.00 -20.39
N LYS A 165 15.40 -15.59 -19.22
CA LYS A 165 14.27 -14.66 -19.11
C LYS A 165 14.44 -13.82 -17.85
N VAL A 166 13.90 -12.61 -17.90
CA VAL A 166 13.73 -11.78 -16.70
C VAL A 166 12.28 -11.89 -16.27
N ILE A 167 12.05 -12.22 -15.00
CA ILE A 167 10.72 -12.19 -14.38
C ILE A 167 10.65 -10.91 -13.56
N ILE A 168 9.66 -10.08 -13.86
CA ILE A 168 9.34 -8.86 -13.12
C ILE A 168 7.98 -9.08 -12.47
N VAL A 169 7.85 -8.70 -11.21
CA VAL A 169 6.58 -8.73 -10.47
C VAL A 169 6.26 -7.30 -10.10
N ASP A 170 5.39 -6.68 -10.88
CA ASP A 170 5.09 -5.26 -10.78
C ASP A 170 3.68 -4.97 -11.30
N HIS A 171 3.09 -3.85 -10.90
CA HIS A 171 1.76 -3.49 -11.39
C HIS A 171 1.81 -3.06 -12.87
N VAL A 172 0.79 -3.46 -13.63
CA VAL A 172 0.58 -3.00 -15.00
C VAL A 172 -0.66 -2.14 -14.96
N LEU A 173 -0.45 -0.83 -15.02
CA LEU A 173 -1.49 0.16 -14.83
C LEU A 173 -2.46 0.14 -16.02
N ASP A 174 -3.75 0.01 -15.72
CA ASP A 174 -4.83 0.16 -16.68
C ASP A 174 -5.78 1.27 -16.18
N PRO A 175 -5.51 2.55 -16.53
CA PRO A 175 -6.26 3.69 -16.00
C PRO A 175 -7.75 3.70 -16.41
N GLU A 176 -8.09 3.02 -17.50
CA GLU A 176 -9.46 2.91 -18.02
C GLU A 176 -10.12 1.57 -17.63
N GLY A 177 -9.37 0.71 -16.93
CA GLY A 177 -9.82 -0.59 -16.48
C GLY A 177 -10.93 -0.53 -15.44
N SER A 178 -11.61 -1.65 -15.27
CA SER A 178 -12.64 -1.86 -14.22
C SER A 178 -12.30 -3.05 -13.32
N GLU A 179 -11.03 -3.47 -13.32
CA GLU A 179 -10.57 -4.60 -12.55
C GLU A 179 -10.48 -4.25 -11.04
N PRO A 180 -10.55 -5.26 -10.14
CA PRO A 180 -10.62 -5.03 -8.69
C PRO A 180 -9.49 -4.17 -8.09
N PHE A 181 -8.35 -4.08 -8.77
CA PHE A 181 -7.16 -3.34 -8.32
C PHE A 181 -6.86 -2.07 -9.11
N THR A 182 -7.67 -1.69 -10.10
CA THR A 182 -7.43 -0.50 -10.92
C THR A 182 -7.31 0.77 -10.06
N ASP A 183 -8.29 1.01 -9.19
CA ASP A 183 -8.26 2.17 -8.27
C ASP A 183 -7.05 2.14 -7.32
N THR A 184 -6.59 0.94 -6.95
CA THR A 184 -5.40 0.78 -6.09
C THR A 184 -4.12 1.13 -6.86
N GLY A 185 -3.99 0.68 -8.11
CA GLY A 185 -2.86 1.05 -8.97
C GLY A 185 -2.75 2.56 -9.18
N ILE A 186 -3.88 3.23 -9.43
CA ILE A 186 -3.93 4.69 -9.57
C ILE A 186 -3.51 5.39 -8.26
N ALA A 187 -3.97 4.89 -7.10
CA ALA A 187 -3.56 5.42 -5.81
C ALA A 187 -2.05 5.23 -5.58
N PHE A 188 -1.48 4.10 -5.97
CA PHE A 188 -0.04 3.83 -5.87
C PHE A 188 0.80 4.72 -6.79
N ASP A 189 0.33 5.02 -8.00
CA ASP A 189 1.00 5.98 -8.89
C ASP A 189 1.06 7.39 -8.28
N MET A 190 -0.03 7.82 -7.63
CA MET A 190 -0.06 9.08 -6.88
C MET A 190 0.92 9.07 -5.70
N MET A 191 1.02 7.93 -5.00
CA MET A 191 1.99 7.77 -3.93
C MET A 191 3.42 7.80 -4.46
N LEU A 192 3.70 7.18 -5.62
CA LEU A 192 5.00 7.27 -6.28
C LEU A 192 5.33 8.72 -6.64
N LEU A 193 4.39 9.51 -7.16
CA LEU A 193 4.61 10.94 -7.41
C LEU A 193 5.05 11.70 -6.15
N ALA A 194 4.41 11.42 -5.01
CA ALA A 194 4.74 12.08 -3.74
C ALA A 194 6.14 11.69 -3.20
N HIS A 195 6.57 10.47 -3.49
CA HIS A 195 7.75 9.82 -2.91
C HIS A 195 9.00 9.91 -3.80
N ASN A 196 8.80 9.76 -5.10
CA ASN A 196 9.82 9.79 -6.12
C ASN A 196 9.16 10.25 -7.42
N ALA A 197 9.24 11.56 -7.70
CA ALA A 197 8.60 12.13 -8.88
C ALA A 197 9.12 11.59 -10.23
N GLY A 198 10.24 10.85 -10.25
CA GLY A 198 10.73 10.11 -11.42
C GLY A 198 10.21 8.67 -11.51
N GLY A 199 9.64 8.15 -10.43
CA GLY A 199 8.91 6.87 -10.38
C GLY A 199 7.51 7.02 -10.95
N LYS A 200 7.01 5.93 -11.55
CA LYS A 200 5.64 5.82 -12.05
C LYS A 200 5.21 4.37 -12.15
N GLU A 201 3.93 4.13 -11.93
CA GLU A 201 3.31 2.90 -12.39
C GLU A 201 3.25 2.93 -13.92
N ARG A 202 3.46 1.77 -14.56
CA ARG A 202 3.61 1.69 -16.01
C ARG A 202 2.43 0.98 -16.64
N THR A 203 1.89 1.59 -17.70
CA THR A 203 0.97 0.89 -18.60
C THR A 203 1.69 -0.18 -19.42
N GLU A 204 0.95 -1.06 -20.09
CA GLU A 204 1.54 -2.06 -20.98
C GLU A 204 2.37 -1.41 -22.11
N GLU A 205 1.92 -0.29 -22.68
CA GLU A 205 2.69 0.42 -23.72
C GLU A 205 4.01 0.96 -23.18
N ASN A 206 4.02 1.42 -21.93
CA ASN A 206 5.24 1.89 -21.25
C ASN A 206 6.23 0.73 -21.05
N TRP A 207 5.74 -0.44 -20.64
CA TRP A 207 6.55 -1.66 -20.53
C TRP A 207 7.08 -2.13 -21.89
N GLN A 208 6.24 -2.18 -22.91
CA GLN A 208 6.61 -2.56 -24.27
C GLN A 208 7.75 -1.69 -24.80
N TYR A 209 7.64 -0.37 -24.65
CA TYR A 209 8.69 0.56 -25.03
C TYR A 209 10.01 0.26 -24.30
N LEU A 210 9.95 0.09 -22.97
CA LEU A 210 11.12 -0.18 -22.15
C LEU A 210 11.81 -1.49 -22.53
N PHE A 211 11.06 -2.56 -22.79
CA PHE A 211 11.60 -3.85 -23.20
C PHE A 211 12.28 -3.78 -24.57
N LYS A 212 11.68 -3.06 -25.52
CA LYS A 212 12.29 -2.81 -26.83
C LYS A 212 13.64 -2.10 -26.69
N GLU A 213 13.70 -1.01 -25.92
CA GLU A 213 14.93 -0.22 -25.72
C GLU A 213 16.03 -0.95 -24.92
N THR A 214 15.66 -1.98 -24.18
CA THR A 214 16.60 -2.77 -23.35
C THR A 214 16.97 -4.11 -23.98
N GLY A 215 16.40 -4.45 -25.14
CA GLY A 215 16.73 -5.65 -25.92
C GLY A 215 15.99 -6.91 -25.48
N PHE A 216 14.75 -6.74 -25.03
CA PHE A 216 13.79 -7.80 -24.77
C PHE A 216 12.61 -7.68 -25.76
N PRO A 217 12.76 -8.08 -27.03
CA PRO A 217 11.74 -7.83 -28.05
C PRO A 217 10.45 -8.63 -27.84
N ARG A 218 10.51 -9.70 -27.03
CA ARG A 218 9.36 -10.52 -26.69
C ARG A 218 9.13 -10.41 -25.20
N TYR A 219 7.87 -10.27 -24.82
CA TYR A 219 7.45 -10.31 -23.43
C TYR A 219 6.07 -10.96 -23.32
N ASN A 220 5.72 -11.37 -22.11
CA ASN A 220 4.42 -11.93 -21.76
C ASN A 220 3.97 -11.30 -20.44
N ILE A 221 2.73 -10.80 -20.37
CA ILE A 221 2.14 -10.28 -19.14
C ILE A 221 1.09 -11.26 -18.67
N ILE A 222 1.31 -11.81 -17.47
CA ILE A 222 0.42 -12.78 -16.84
C ILE A 222 -0.26 -12.06 -15.67
N LYS A 223 -1.56 -11.79 -15.84
CA LYS A 223 -2.40 -11.31 -14.75
C LYS A 223 -2.60 -12.42 -13.72
N ILE A 224 -2.38 -12.10 -12.45
CA ILE A 224 -2.65 -12.97 -11.31
C ILE A 224 -3.71 -12.30 -10.42
N ASN A 225 -4.30 -13.05 -9.49
CA ASN A 225 -5.31 -12.50 -8.57
C ASN A 225 -4.67 -11.70 -7.41
N ALA A 226 -3.84 -10.72 -7.77
CA ALA A 226 -3.12 -9.82 -6.87
C ALA A 226 -2.87 -8.48 -7.60
N LEU A 227 -2.45 -7.44 -6.85
CA LEU A 227 -2.10 -6.14 -7.42
C LEU A 227 -1.00 -6.21 -8.49
N PRO A 228 0.15 -6.88 -8.28
CA PRO A 228 1.17 -7.00 -9.33
C PRO A 228 0.77 -8.03 -10.38
N SER A 229 1.22 -7.81 -11.61
CA SER A 229 1.27 -8.83 -12.67
C SER A 229 2.64 -9.51 -12.68
N ILE A 230 2.72 -10.68 -13.30
CA ILE A 230 4.00 -11.32 -13.62
C ILE A 230 4.32 -10.96 -15.06
N ILE A 231 5.45 -10.29 -15.28
CA ILE A 231 5.93 -9.93 -16.62
C ILE A 231 7.17 -10.74 -16.92
N GLU A 232 7.11 -11.55 -17.98
CA GLU A 232 8.24 -12.30 -18.49
C GLU A 232 8.84 -11.55 -19.68
N ALA A 233 10.10 -11.14 -19.59
CA ALA A 233 10.82 -10.49 -20.68
C ALA A 233 11.90 -11.43 -21.22
N PHE A 234 11.92 -11.63 -22.54
CA PHE A 234 12.83 -12.57 -23.20
C PHE A 234 13.87 -11.82 -24.05
N PRO A 235 15.17 -12.08 -23.86
CA PRO A 235 16.22 -11.47 -24.65
C PRO A 235 16.14 -11.90 -26.12
N ILE A 236 16.84 -11.15 -26.97
CA ILE A 236 17.09 -11.49 -28.39
C ILE A 236 17.86 -12.80 -28.50
#